data_AF-A0A9E0TID3-F1
#
_entry.id   AF-A0A9E0TID3-F1
#
_cell.length_a   1.000
_cell.length_b   1.000
_cell.length_c   1.000
_cell.angle_alpha   90.00
_cell.angle_beta   90.00
_cell.angle_gamma   90.00
#
_symmetry.space_group_name_H-M   'P 1'
#
loop_
_entity.id
_entity.type
_entity.pdbx_description
1 polymer ?
#
loop_
_entity_poly.entity_id
_entity_poly.type
_entity_poly.pdbx_seq_one_letter_code
_entity_poly.pdbx_strand_id
1 'polypeptide(L)'
;MIWLPDMVPILGETSAFARGAQWVKDKWSCPTREALAAADLPDGTTIYTLRHSVITDMAGTGVNLMTVAQIAGTSILMIQKHYGHLTGDQARAALERTAL
;
A
#
# COMPACT_ATOMS: atom_id res chain seq x y z
N MET A 1 -9.49 -42.87 19.91
CA MET A 1 -9.53 -42.35 18.53
C MET A 1 -8.16 -41.80 18.22
N ILE A 2 -7.60 -42.24 17.10
CA ILE A 2 -6.17 -42.48 16.88
C ILE A 2 -5.44 -41.19 16.51
N TRP A 3 -4.26 -41.00 17.10
CA TRP A 3 -3.22 -40.06 16.64
C TRP A 3 -2.68 -40.59 15.31
N LEU A 4 -2.79 -39.83 14.21
CA LEU A 4 -2.11 -40.17 12.96
C LEU A 4 -0.73 -39.47 12.95
N PRO A 5 0.37 -40.24 12.79
CA PRO A 5 1.69 -39.72 12.53
C PRO A 5 1.82 -39.34 11.05
N ASP A 6 2.56 -38.27 10.77
CA ASP A 6 3.14 -37.93 9.47
C ASP A 6 2.23 -37.98 8.23
N MET A 7 1.57 -36.86 7.94
CA MET A 7 1.31 -36.46 6.55
C MET A 7 1.46 -34.95 6.41
N VAL A 8 2.68 -34.56 6.05
CA VAL A 8 2.93 -33.32 5.34
C VAL A 8 2.81 -33.62 3.85
N PRO A 9 1.82 -33.03 3.14
CA PRO A 9 2.00 -32.66 1.75
C PRO A 9 2.40 -31.18 1.73
N ILE A 10 3.70 -30.92 1.60
CA ILE A 10 4.15 -29.62 1.07
C ILE A 10 3.80 -29.65 -0.41
N LEU A 11 3.08 -28.62 -0.87
CA LEU A 11 2.88 -28.23 -2.27
C LEU A 11 1.85 -29.05 -3.08
N GLY A 12 0.61 -29.11 -2.60
CA GLY A 12 -0.56 -29.28 -3.47
C GLY A 12 -1.24 -27.93 -3.71
N GLU A 13 -0.78 -27.19 -4.73
CA GLU A 13 -1.45 -26.02 -5.33
C GLU A 13 -2.14 -25.04 -4.36
N THR A 14 -1.39 -24.33 -3.52
CA THR A 14 -1.87 -23.09 -2.88
C THR A 14 -1.91 -21.94 -3.89
N SER A 15 -2.46 -22.15 -5.08
CA SER A 15 -2.76 -21.04 -5.96
C SER A 15 -4.17 -20.57 -5.62
N ALA A 16 -4.27 -19.51 -4.80
CA ALA A 16 -5.51 -18.76 -4.62
C ALA A 16 -6.10 -18.20 -5.96
N PHE A 17 -5.46 -18.50 -7.08
CA PHE A 17 -5.82 -18.13 -8.44
C PHE A 17 -5.61 -19.36 -9.35
N ALA A 18 -6.65 -19.83 -10.02
CA ALA A 18 -6.39 -20.53 -11.28
C ALA A 18 -5.57 -19.57 -12.15
N ARG A 19 -4.47 -20.03 -12.76
CA ARG A 19 -3.61 -19.18 -13.59
C ARG A 19 -4.46 -18.48 -14.66
N GLY A 20 -4.54 -17.15 -14.59
CA GLY A 20 -5.34 -16.33 -15.51
C GLY A 20 -6.72 -15.91 -15.02
N ALA A 21 -7.15 -16.32 -13.81
CA ALA A 21 -8.42 -15.86 -13.23
C ALA A 21 -8.36 -14.38 -12.81
N GLN A 22 -9.51 -13.70 -12.92
CA GLN A 22 -9.67 -12.33 -12.42
C GLN A 22 -9.49 -12.28 -10.90
N TRP A 23 -8.86 -11.21 -10.41
CA TRP A 23 -8.74 -10.94 -8.99
C TRP A 23 -10.12 -10.63 -8.38
N VAL A 24 -10.46 -11.35 -7.32
CA VAL A 24 -11.70 -11.15 -6.55
C VAL A 24 -11.38 -10.78 -5.11
N LYS A 25 -12.22 -9.94 -4.51
CA LYS A 25 -11.99 -9.30 -3.20
C LYS A 25 -11.63 -10.29 -2.08
N ASP A 26 -12.27 -11.46 -2.05
CA ASP A 26 -12.10 -12.39 -0.94
C ASP A 26 -10.88 -13.30 -1.09
N LYS A 27 -10.19 -13.24 -2.23
CA LYS A 27 -9.04 -14.11 -2.54
C LYS A 27 -7.68 -13.45 -2.31
N TRP A 28 -7.62 -12.12 -2.15
CA TRP A 28 -6.33 -11.43 -1.95
C TRP A 28 -5.93 -11.27 -0.49
N SER A 29 -6.86 -11.29 0.46
CA SER A 29 -6.56 -10.97 1.87
C SER A 29 -5.58 -11.92 2.54
N CYS A 30 -5.71 -13.24 2.31
CA CYS A 30 -4.79 -14.24 2.86
C CYS A 30 -3.39 -14.15 2.23
N PRO A 31 -3.25 -14.17 0.89
CA PRO A 31 -1.94 -13.98 0.25
C PRO A 31 -1.26 -12.66 0.64
N THR A 32 -2.03 -11.58 0.80
CA THR A 32 -1.47 -10.31 1.28
C THR A 32 -0.93 -10.44 2.69
N ARG A 33 -1.68 -11.03 3.64
CA ARG A 33 -1.20 -11.21 5.02
C ARG A 33 0.07 -12.05 5.06
N GLU A 34 0.14 -13.12 4.28
CA GLU A 34 1.34 -13.96 4.17
C GLU A 34 2.53 -13.17 3.62
N ALA A 35 2.33 -12.38 2.56
CA ALA A 35 3.37 -11.53 2.00
C ALA A 35 3.85 -10.45 2.97
N LEU A 36 2.94 -9.82 3.72
CA LEU A 36 3.28 -8.81 4.72
C LEU A 36 4.10 -9.43 5.87
N ALA A 37 3.74 -10.62 6.34
CA ALA A 37 4.49 -11.36 7.36
C ALA A 37 5.88 -11.79 6.84
N ALA A 38 5.95 -12.27 5.60
CA ALA A 38 7.23 -12.64 4.97
C ALA A 38 8.16 -11.43 4.76
N ALA A 39 7.59 -10.22 4.65
CA ALA A 39 8.32 -8.96 4.55
C ALA A 39 8.66 -8.34 5.92
N ASP A 40 8.36 -9.02 7.03
CA ASP A 40 8.60 -8.55 8.40
C ASP A 40 8.00 -7.16 8.69
N LEU A 41 6.80 -6.90 8.14
CA LEU A 41 6.11 -5.63 8.36
C LEU A 41 5.31 -5.63 9.68
N PRO A 42 5.09 -4.45 10.29
CA PRO A 42 4.38 -4.36 11.57
C PRO A 42 2.99 -5.01 11.55
N ASP A 43 2.61 -5.60 12.67
CA ASP A 43 1.28 -6.18 12.87
C ASP A 43 0.17 -5.17 12.57
N GLY A 44 -0.87 -5.63 11.89
CA GLY A 44 -1.97 -4.77 11.45
C GLY A 44 -1.66 -3.95 10.19
N THR A 45 -0.49 -4.12 9.56
CA THR A 45 -0.26 -3.61 8.20
C THR A 45 -1.32 -4.19 7.26
N THR A 46 -1.90 -3.31 6.45
CA THR A 46 -2.86 -3.68 5.41
C THR A 46 -2.43 -3.06 4.07
N ILE A 47 -3.08 -3.44 2.97
CA ILE A 47 -2.92 -2.70 1.71
C ILE A 47 -3.25 -1.22 1.88
N TYR A 48 -4.22 -0.89 2.75
CA TYR A 48 -4.58 0.48 3.04
C TYR A 48 -3.42 1.22 3.72
N THR A 49 -2.71 0.58 4.65
CA THR A 49 -1.47 1.10 5.25
C THR A 49 -0.41 1.38 4.19
N LEU A 50 -0.15 0.43 3.30
CA LEU A 50 0.81 0.63 2.20
C LEU A 50 0.42 1.78 1.27
N ARG A 51 -0.88 1.90 0.95
CA ARG A 51 -1.41 3.04 0.17
C ARG A 51 -1.12 4.37 0.88
N HIS A 52 -1.30 4.43 2.19
CA HIS A 52 -0.98 5.62 2.98
C HIS A 52 0.51 5.95 2.98
N SER A 53 1.39 4.96 3.10
CA SER A 53 2.85 5.16 3.03
C SER A 53 3.27 5.77 1.69
N VAL A 54 2.80 5.20 0.57
CA VAL A 54 3.14 5.71 -0.77
C VAL A 54 2.63 7.15 -0.98
N ILE A 55 1.43 7.47 -0.51
CA ILE A 55 0.92 8.85 -0.61
C ILE A 55 1.75 9.81 0.25
N THR A 56 2.14 9.38 1.46
CA THR A 56 3.00 10.17 2.36
C THR A 56 4.35 10.47 1.70
N ASP A 57 4.98 9.47 1.09
CA ASP A 57 6.26 9.64 0.40
C ASP A 57 6.15 10.60 -0.79
N MET A 58 5.14 10.42 -1.65
CA MET A 58 4.93 11.33 -2.79
C MET A 58 4.63 12.76 -2.34
N ALA A 59 3.74 12.93 -1.36
CA ALA A 59 3.36 14.24 -0.85
C ALA A 59 4.53 14.93 -0.13
N GLY A 60 5.39 14.19 0.59
CA GLY A 60 6.57 14.72 1.27
C GLY A 60 7.72 15.06 0.31
N THR A 61 7.91 14.27 -0.75
CA THR A 61 8.99 14.48 -1.74
C THR A 61 8.71 15.57 -2.78
N GLY A 62 7.51 16.16 -2.75
CA GLY A 62 7.16 17.30 -3.61
C GLY A 62 6.53 16.92 -4.94
N VAL A 63 6.01 15.69 -5.05
CA VAL A 63 5.14 15.34 -6.19
C VAL A 63 3.90 16.23 -6.15
N ASN A 64 3.51 16.76 -7.31
CA ASN A 64 2.33 17.59 -7.45
C ASN A 64 1.08 16.90 -6.87
N LEU A 65 0.33 17.58 -5.99
CA LEU A 65 -0.80 16.98 -5.28
C LEU A 65 -1.95 16.52 -6.20
N MET A 66 -2.10 17.11 -7.39
CA MET A 66 -3.05 16.62 -8.39
C MET A 66 -2.59 15.28 -8.98
N THR A 67 -1.30 15.13 -9.27
CA THR A 67 -0.70 13.86 -9.70
C THR A 67 -0.84 12.80 -8.61
N VAL A 68 -0.57 13.16 -7.35
CA VAL A 68 -0.80 12.27 -6.19
C VAL A 68 -2.25 11.81 -6.14
N ALA A 69 -3.22 12.71 -6.32
CA ALA A 69 -4.64 12.37 -6.31
C ALA A 69 -5.02 11.40 -7.44
N GLN A 70 -4.50 11.62 -8.65
CA GLN A 70 -4.71 10.76 -9.81
C GLN A 70 -4.14 9.35 -9.57
N ILE A 71 -2.90 9.24 -9.09
CA ILE A 71 -2.25 7.95 -8.78
C ILE A 71 -2.99 7.24 -7.64
N ALA A 72 -3.37 7.97 -6.60
CA ALA A 72 -4.08 7.42 -5.45
C ALA A 72 -5.53 7.04 -5.75
N GLY A 73 -6.09 7.46 -6.89
CA GLY A 73 -7.49 7.22 -7.24
C GLY A 73 -8.47 7.90 -6.28
N THR A 74 -8.19 9.14 -5.86
CA THR A 74 -9.07 9.91 -4.97
C THR A 74 -9.10 11.38 -5.35
N SER A 75 -9.95 12.18 -4.70
CA SER A 75 -10.05 13.61 -4.99
C SER A 75 -8.86 14.38 -4.41
N ILE A 76 -8.52 15.50 -5.06
CA ILE A 76 -7.51 16.43 -4.52
C ILE A 76 -7.90 16.95 -3.13
N LEU A 77 -9.20 17.10 -2.85
CA LEU A 77 -9.70 17.53 -1.54
C LEU A 77 -9.38 16.51 -0.44
N MET A 78 -9.48 15.21 -0.75
CA MET A 78 -9.05 14.15 0.18
C MET A 78 -7.54 14.17 0.39
N ILE A 79 -6.75 14.36 -0.66
CA ILE A 79 -5.29 14.47 -0.54
C ILE A 79 -4.92 15.68 0.32
N GLN A 80 -5.49 16.86 0.04
CA GLN A 80 -5.25 18.08 0.81
C GLN A 80 -5.59 17.89 2.29
N LYS A 81 -6.77 17.34 2.59
CA LYS A 81 -7.23 17.11 3.97
C LYS A 81 -6.28 16.23 4.77
N HIS A 82 -5.72 15.18 4.16
CA HIS A 82 -4.97 14.16 4.87
C HIS A 82 -3.45 14.31 4.78
N TYR A 83 -2.91 14.95 3.74
CA TYR A 83 -1.47 15.00 3.48
C TYR A 83 -0.95 16.40 3.13
N GLY A 84 -1.83 17.40 3.00
CA GLY A 84 -1.42 18.77 2.65
C GLY A 84 -0.41 19.37 3.64
N HIS A 85 -0.40 18.90 4.89
CA HIS A 85 0.53 19.31 5.93
C HIS A 85 2.00 18.92 5.66
N LEU A 86 2.25 18.00 4.73
CA LEU A 86 3.60 17.57 4.34
C LEU A 86 4.28 18.52 3.35
N THR A 87 3.57 19.56 2.88
CA THR A 87 4.05 20.42 1.78
C THR A 87 4.80 21.69 2.24
N GLY A 88 5.03 21.85 3.55
CA GLY A 88 5.63 23.05 4.13
C GLY A 88 7.01 23.39 3.56
N ASP A 89 7.92 22.41 3.52
CA ASP A 89 9.26 22.61 2.96
C ASP A 89 9.25 22.94 1.48
N GLN A 90 8.29 22.39 0.72
CA GLN A 90 8.14 22.67 -0.70
C GLN A 90 7.64 24.09 -0.93
N ALA A 91 6.72 24.57 -0.09
CA ALA A 91 6.25 25.95 -0.12
C ALA A 91 7.40 26.93 0.18
N ARG A 92 8.21 26.65 1.20
CA ARG A 92 9.42 27.42 1.51
C ARG A 92 10.39 27.45 0.32
N ALA A 93 10.73 26.28 -0.22
CA ALA A 93 11.63 26.18 -1.36
C ALA A 93 11.09 26.88 -2.62
N ALA A 94 9.76 26.90 -2.81
CA ALA A 94 9.13 27.63 -3.91
C ALA A 94 9.30 29.14 -3.76
N LEU A 95 9.10 29.68 -2.56
CA LEU A 95 9.33 31.10 -2.26
C LEU A 95 10.79 31.49 -2.51
N GLU A 96 11.75 30.68 -2.04
CA GLU A 96 13.18 30.91 -2.24
C GLU A 96 13.56 31.00 -3.73
N ARG A 97 12.97 30.15 -4.58
CA ARG A 97 13.25 30.15 -6.03
C ARG A 97 12.71 31.38 -6.76
N THR A 98 11.64 31.98 -6.27
CA THR A 98 10.97 33.13 -6.93
C THR A 98 11.37 34.49 -6.38
N ALA A 99 12.11 34.53 -5.26
CA ALA A 99 12.50 35.76 -4.59
C ALA A 99 13.78 36.42 -5.14
N LEU A 100 14.33 35.87 -6.24
CA LEU A 100 15.49 36.38 -6.99
C LEU A 100 15.07 36.76 -8.41
#